data_AF-A0A960D8A9-F1
#
_entry.id   AF-A0A960D8A9-F1
#
_cell.length_a   1.000
_cell.length_b   1.000
_cell.length_c   1.000
_cell.angle_alpha   90.00
_cell.angle_beta   90.00
_cell.angle_gamma   90.00
#
_symmetry.space_group_name_H-M   'P 1'
#
loop_
_entity.id
_entity.type
_entity.pdbx_description
1 polymer ?
#
loop_
_entity_poly.entity_id
_entity_poly.type
_entity_poly.pdbx_seq_one_letter_code
_entity_poly.pdbx_strand_id
1 'polypeptide(L)' 'TLRTNKTFKDTYLANGGTNGVFNFPADGVHDWPYWGQQLQQMKPDIQRVLGATPGTPAASTPAGTPAG' A
#
# COMPACT_ATOMS: atom_id res chain seq x y z
N THR A 1 19.42 1.31 -1.21
CA THR A 1 20.09 1.24 0.12
C THR A 1 19.21 1.90 1.17
N LEU A 2 19.09 1.29 2.35
CA LEU A 2 18.23 1.76 3.47
C LEU A 2 18.58 3.17 3.95
N ARG A 3 19.86 3.56 3.85
CA ARG A 3 20.38 4.87 4.26
C ARG A 3 19.68 6.03 3.55
N THR A 4 19.52 5.95 2.23
CA THR A 4 18.89 7.03 1.44
C THR A 4 17.42 7.23 1.78
N ASN A 5 16.69 6.14 2.07
CA ASN A 5 15.28 6.23 2.48
C ASN A 5 15.13 6.85 3.87
N LYS A 6 16.05 6.56 4.80
CA LYS A 6 16.07 7.21 6.11
C LYS A 6 16.35 8.72 5.97
N THR A 7 17.32 9.10 5.14
CA THR A 7 17.58 10.52 4.82
C THR A 7 16.35 11.20 4.24
N PHE A 8 15.60 10.55 3.36
CA PHE A 8 14.35 11.11 2.82
C PHE A 8 13.31 11.37 3.92
N LYS A 9 13.10 10.42 4.85
CA LYS A 9 12.20 10.62 6.00
C LYS A 9 12.64 11.83 6.82
N ASP A 10 13.93 11.91 7.16
CA ASP A 10 14.44 12.99 8.00
C ASP A 10 14.25 14.35 7.32
N THR A 11 14.50 14.45 6.01
CA THR A 11 14.20 15.66 5.22
C THR A 11 12.71 15.97 5.18
N TYR A 12 11.83 14.97 5.01
CA TYR A 12 10.38 15.17 4.99
C TYR A 12 9.89 15.78 6.32
N LEU A 13 10.36 15.25 7.46
CA LEU A 13 10.02 15.79 8.78
C LEU A 13 10.59 17.19 8.99
N ALA A 14 11.84 17.44 8.59
CA ALA A 14 12.48 18.74 8.72
C ALA A 14 11.75 19.85 7.91
N ASN A 15 11.08 19.48 6.82
CA ASN A 15 10.26 20.41 6.03
C ASN A 15 8.79 20.51 6.51
N GLY A 16 8.47 19.98 7.70
CA GLY A 16 7.14 20.08 8.30
C GLY A 16 6.13 19.05 7.80
N GLY A 17 6.59 17.98 7.15
CA GLY A 17 5.72 16.89 6.72
C GLY A 17 5.14 16.12 7.91
N THR A 18 3.82 15.93 7.92
CA THR A 18 3.08 15.31 9.04
C THR A 18 2.17 14.14 8.62
N ASN A 19 2.06 13.85 7.32
CA ASN A 19 1.12 12.87 6.77
C ASN A 19 1.82 11.74 6.01
N GLY A 20 3.05 11.39 6.42
CA GLY A 20 3.84 10.31 5.82
C GLY A 20 3.97 9.12 6.76
N VAL A 21 3.71 7.91 6.27
CA VAL A 21 3.98 6.65 6.99
C VAL A 21 5.31 6.08 6.49
N PHE A 22 6.28 5.90 7.40
CA PHE A 22 7.62 5.41 7.07
C PHE A 22 7.91 4.09 7.79
N ASN A 23 7.87 2.98 7.05
CA ASN A 23 8.14 1.65 7.58
C ASN A 23 9.54 1.19 7.18
N PHE A 24 10.44 1.00 8.17
CA PHE A 24 11.81 0.52 7.96
C PHE A 24 12.10 -0.73 8.79
N PRO A 25 11.52 -1.90 8.46
CA PRO A 25 11.80 -3.11 9.22
C PRO A 25 13.25 -3.55 9.05
N ALA A 26 13.79 -4.19 10.09
CA ALA A 26 15.18 -4.64 10.13
C ALA A 26 15.50 -5.70 9.06
N ASP A 27 14.50 -6.52 8.69
CA ASP A 27 14.66 -7.69 7.83
C ASP A 27 14.09 -7.52 6.41
N GLY A 28 14.02 -6.28 5.92
CA GLY A 28 13.50 -5.98 4.58
C GLY A 28 14.44 -6.47 3.47
N VAL A 29 14.03 -7.50 2.74
CA VAL A 29 14.65 -7.90 1.46
C VAL A 29 13.98 -7.19 0.29
N HIS A 30 14.74 -6.91 -0.76
CA HIS A 30 14.22 -6.30 -1.99
C HIS A 30 13.56 -7.37 -2.87
N ASP A 31 12.42 -7.88 -2.39
CA ASP A 31 11.73 -9.01 -3.02
C ASP A 31 10.19 -8.82 -2.97
N TRP A 32 9.51 -9.42 -3.94
CA TRP A 32 8.07 -9.33 -4.15
C TRP A 32 7.22 -9.74 -2.95
N PRO A 33 7.52 -10.84 -2.22
CA PRO A 33 6.71 -11.21 -1.06
C PRO A 33 6.71 -10.12 0.02
N TYR A 34 7.84 -9.44 0.20
CA TYR A 34 7.98 -8.36 1.17
C TYR A 34 7.18 -7.12 0.73
N TRP A 35 7.17 -6.77 -0.56
CA TRP A 35 6.30 -5.71 -1.07
C TRP A 35 4.81 -6.05 -1.00
N GLY A 36 4.44 -7.30 -1.27
CA GLY A 36 3.06 -7.77 -1.14
C GLY A 36 2.51 -7.63 0.28
N GLN A 37 3.32 -7.94 1.29
CA GLN A 37 3.00 -7.72 2.71
C GLN A 37 2.76 -6.24 3.01
N GLN A 38 3.63 -5.35 2.54
CA GLN A 38 3.45 -3.90 2.74
C GLN A 38 2.16 -3.39 2.07
N LEU A 39 1.84 -3.86 0.86
CA LEU A 39 0.60 -3.48 0.17
C LEU A 39 -0.65 -3.88 0.97
N GLN A 40 -0.67 -5.09 1.53
CA GLN A 40 -1.79 -5.55 2.37
C GLN A 40 -1.94 -4.69 3.63
N GLN A 41 -0.83 -4.28 4.24
CA GLN A 41 -0.82 -3.39 5.41
C GLN A 41 -1.32 -1.98 5.09
N MET A 42 -1.07 -1.48 3.87
CA MET A 42 -1.51 -0.15 3.42
C MET A 42 -2.98 -0.09 3.00
N LYS A 43 -3.59 -1.22 2.64
CA LYS A 43 -4.99 -1.29 2.17
C LYS A 43 -5.99 -0.50 3.04
N PRO A 44 -6.06 -0.68 4.37
CA PRO A 44 -7.02 0.08 5.19
C PRO A 44 -6.74 1.59 5.19
N ASP A 45 -5.46 1.98 5.15
CA ASP A 45 -5.08 3.39 5.12
C ASP A 45 -5.47 4.06 3.78
N ILE A 46 -5.21 3.38 2.66
CA ILE A 46 -5.60 3.83 1.33
C ILE A 46 -7.12 3.98 1.24
N GLN A 47 -7.87 3.00 1.76
CA GLN A 47 -9.34 3.06 1.77
C GLN A 47 -9.84 4.26 2.58
N ARG A 48 -9.25 4.52 3.74
CA ARG A 48 -9.58 5.67 4.60
C ARG A 48 -9.27 7.00 3.91
N VAL A 49 -8.08 7.15 3.32
CA VAL A 49 -7.63 8.42 2.70
C VAL A 49 -8.42 8.74 1.44
N LEU A 50 -8.70 7.74 0.61
CA LEU A 50 -9.45 7.93 -0.63
C LEU A 50 -10.97 7.94 -0.43
N GLY A 51 -11.45 7.70 0.80
CA GLY A 51 -12.89 7.57 1.07
C GLY A 51 -13.53 6.38 0.36
N ALA A 52 -12.74 5.35 0.02
CA ALA A 52 -13.25 4.16 -0.63
C ALA A 52 -14.00 3.31 0.40
N THR A 53 -15.33 3.35 0.36
CA THR A 53 -16.16 2.36 1.02
C THR A 53 -15.88 1.01 0.35
N PRO A 54 -15.57 -0.06 1.12
CA PRO A 54 -15.54 -1.40 0.56
C PRO A 54 -16.91 -1.65 -0.07
N GLY A 55 -16.96 -1.68 -1.40
CA GLY A 55 -18.18 -2.03 -2.10
C GLY A 55 -18.60 -3.40 -1.61
N THR A 56 -19.82 -3.53 -1.11
CA THR A 56 -20.51 -4.82 -1.03
C THR A 56 -20.25 -5.49 -2.38
N PRO A 57 -19.71 -6.72 -2.43
CA PRO A 57 -19.48 -7.37 -3.71
C PRO A 57 -20.85 -7.53 -4.36
N ALA A 58 -21.18 -6.64 -5.30
CA ALA A 58 -22.27 -6.85 -6.21
C ALA A 58 -21.91 -8.15 -6.92
N ALA A 59 -22.75 -9.17 -6.72
CA ALA A 59 -22.55 -10.52 -7.18
C ALA A 59 -21.90 -10.52 -8.56
N SER A 60 -20.73 -11.13 -8.66
CA SER A 60 -20.09 -11.47 -9.92
C SER A 60 -21.06 -12.39 -10.67
N THR A 61 -21.89 -11.82 -11.54
CA THR A 61 -22.65 -12.57 -12.52
C THR A 61 -21.62 -13.34 -13.35
N PRO A 62 -21.66 -14.69 -13.40
CA PRO A 62 -20.74 -15.45 -14.22
C PRO A 62 -20.95 -15.02 -15.67
N ALA A 63 -19.88 -14.57 -16.33
CA ALA A 63 -19.89 -14.22 -17.73
C ALA A 63 -20.41 -15.41 -18.55
N GLY A 64 -21.48 -15.16 -19.31
CA GLY A 64 -22.10 -16.18 -20.16
C GLY A 64 -21.13 -16.72 -21.20
N THR A 65 -21.10 -18.04 -21.30
CA THR A 65 -20.49 -18.82 -22.40
C THR A 65 -21.20 -18.47 -23.72
N PRO A 66 -20.49 -18.04 -24.79
CA PRO A 66 -21.02 -18.18 -26.13
C PRO A 66 -20.60 -19.55 -26.67
N ALA A 67 -21.60 -20.39 -26.94
CA ALA A 67 -21.44 -21.55 -27.80
C ALA A 67 -21.30 -21.09 -29.26
N GLY A 68 -20.35 -21.68 -29.98
CA GLY A 68 -20.14 -21.55 -31.42
C GLY A 68 -19.25 -22.67 -31.90
#